data_AF-E2BSK0-F1
#
_entry.id   AF-E2BSK0-F1
#
_cell.length_a   1.000
_cell.length_b   1.000
_cell.length_c   1.000
_cell.angle_alpha   90.00
_cell.angle_beta   90.00
_cell.angle_gamma   90.00
#
_symmetry.space_group_name_H-M   'P 1'
#
loop_
_entity.id
_entity.type
_entity.pdbx_description
1 polymer ?
#
loop_
_entity_poly.entity_id
_entity_poly.type
_entity_poly.pdbx_seq_one_letter_code
_entity_poly.pdbx_strand_id
1 'polypeptide(L)'
;MGSGYAQREGKKRKDGDERKENKRVKYKRSVAEIQYTSCRSAGHNEKVGGNNNDDDDDDDDDDDGDDEDELCKPFPVRNCTLANQTYTSVEVKCVPGYDGGLPQKFVLEVYHGDIDFLASSQPLYNVSNPDEPSFALAGLEASVEAGVHVAVYAVNAKGRSQSVVLSEVTYRDAEKHTGESSVLIR
;
A
#
# COMPACT_ATOMS: atom_id res chain seq x y z
N MET A 1 34.60 -42.66 -22.66
CA MET A 1 33.81 -42.94 -21.44
C MET A 1 33.46 -41.69 -20.62
N GLY A 2 33.36 -40.48 -21.20
CA GLY A 2 33.25 -39.22 -20.43
C GLY A 2 31.88 -38.50 -20.40
N SER A 3 30.91 -38.89 -21.24
CA SER A 3 29.68 -38.08 -21.42
C SER A 3 28.61 -38.27 -20.32
N GLY A 4 28.56 -39.44 -19.67
CA GLY A 4 27.49 -39.76 -18.72
C GLY A 4 27.65 -39.13 -17.33
N TYR A 5 28.87 -38.76 -16.93
CA TYR A 5 29.14 -38.19 -15.61
C TYR A 5 28.70 -36.73 -15.51
N ALA A 6 28.98 -35.92 -16.54
CA ALA A 6 28.56 -34.52 -16.60
C ALA A 6 27.02 -34.37 -16.62
N GLN A 7 26.32 -35.25 -17.32
CA GLN A 7 24.85 -35.27 -17.35
C GLN A 7 24.24 -35.67 -15.99
N ARG A 8 24.86 -36.61 -15.26
CA ARG A 8 24.41 -37.03 -13.92
C ARG A 8 24.67 -35.96 -12.86
N GLU A 9 25.82 -35.29 -12.91
CA GLU A 9 26.14 -34.11 -12.08
C GLU A 9 25.14 -32.97 -12.32
N GLY A 10 24.87 -32.63 -13.59
CA GLY A 10 23.90 -31.59 -13.95
C GLY A 10 22.48 -31.90 -13.49
N LYS A 11 22.06 -33.18 -13.56
CA LYS A 11 20.75 -33.62 -13.06
C LYS A 11 20.66 -33.54 -11.52
N LYS A 12 21.67 -34.04 -10.80
CA LYS A 12 21.71 -33.95 -9.33
C LYS A 12 21.69 -32.50 -8.82
N ARG A 13 22.34 -31.57 -9.53
CA ARG A 13 22.31 -30.14 -9.19
C ARG A 13 20.92 -29.55 -9.39
N LYS A 14 20.26 -29.83 -10.53
CA LYS A 14 18.88 -29.40 -10.79
C LYS A 14 17.88 -29.97 -9.78
N ASP A 15 17.97 -31.27 -9.48
CA ASP A 15 17.12 -31.92 -8.47
C ASP A 15 17.36 -31.32 -7.07
N GLY A 16 18.60 -30.92 -6.77
CA GLY A 16 18.98 -30.22 -5.54
C GLY A 16 18.42 -28.80 -5.43
N ASP A 17 18.46 -28.03 -6.52
CA ASP A 17 17.93 -26.67 -6.60
C ASP A 17 16.39 -26.65 -6.55
N GLU A 18 15.74 -27.57 -7.27
CA GLU A 18 14.28 -27.75 -7.22
C GLU A 18 13.80 -28.16 -5.82
N ARG A 19 14.54 -29.07 -5.14
CA ARG A 19 14.21 -29.46 -3.76
C ARG A 19 14.39 -28.30 -2.78
N LYS A 20 15.39 -27.43 -2.99
CA LYS A 20 15.59 -26.23 -2.15
C LYS A 20 14.49 -25.21 -2.38
N GLU A 21 14.12 -24.95 -3.63
CA GLU A 21 13.04 -24.02 -3.96
C GLU A 21 11.69 -24.54 -3.42
N ASN A 22 11.40 -25.84 -3.56
CA ASN A 22 10.17 -26.42 -3.02
C ASN A 22 10.11 -26.36 -1.48
N LYS A 23 11.24 -26.55 -0.79
CA LYS A 23 11.33 -26.31 0.66
C LYS A 23 11.07 -24.84 1.03
N ARG A 24 11.62 -23.90 0.26
CA ARG A 24 11.41 -22.46 0.45
C ARG A 24 9.96 -22.06 0.25
N VAL A 25 9.32 -22.57 -0.81
CA VAL A 25 7.89 -22.34 -1.10
C VAL A 25 7.03 -22.92 0.02
N LYS A 26 7.30 -24.15 0.47
CA LYS A 26 6.56 -24.78 1.57
C LYS A 26 6.69 -24.00 2.88
N TYR A 27 7.90 -23.54 3.20
CA TYR A 27 8.13 -22.72 4.39
C TYR A 27 7.41 -21.38 4.33
N LYS A 28 7.47 -20.67 3.19
CA LYS A 28 6.72 -19.42 2.98
C LYS A 28 5.21 -19.62 3.16
N ARG A 29 4.66 -20.71 2.62
CA ARG A 29 3.25 -21.05 2.79
C ARG A 29 2.88 -21.31 4.25
N SER A 30 3.70 -22.05 5.00
CA SER A 30 3.43 -22.31 6.43
C SER A 30 3.49 -21.03 7.28
N VAL A 31 4.40 -20.09 6.97
CA VAL A 31 4.48 -18.81 7.70
C VAL A 31 3.24 -17.96 7.41
N ALA A 32 2.81 -17.87 6.14
CA ALA A 32 1.60 -17.15 5.76
C ALA A 32 0.34 -17.75 6.41
N GLU A 33 0.24 -19.08 6.49
CA GLU A 33 -0.88 -19.75 7.18
C GLU A 33 -0.90 -19.44 8.68
N ILE A 34 0.25 -19.44 9.36
CA ILE A 34 0.36 -19.08 10.79
C ILE A 34 -0.05 -17.63 11.03
N GLN A 35 0.47 -16.69 10.23
CA GLN A 35 0.13 -15.26 10.34
C GLN A 35 -1.37 -15.03 10.07
N TYR A 36 -1.92 -15.66 9.04
CA TYR A 36 -3.35 -15.60 8.73
C TYR A 36 -4.22 -16.12 9.89
N THR A 37 -3.84 -17.23 10.51
CA THR A 37 -4.58 -17.76 11.67
C THR A 37 -4.50 -16.84 12.87
N SER A 38 -3.34 -16.24 13.14
CA SER A 38 -3.17 -15.26 14.22
C SER A 38 -4.12 -14.07 14.04
N CYS A 39 -4.12 -13.49 12.85
CA CYS A 39 -4.97 -12.34 12.52
C CYS A 39 -6.47 -12.63 12.55
N ARG A 40 -6.87 -13.86 12.19
CA ARG A 40 -8.28 -14.27 12.26
C ARG A 40 -8.75 -14.49 13.71
N SER A 41 -7.85 -14.93 14.58
CA SER A 41 -8.13 -15.23 15.99
C SER A 41 -8.27 -13.96 16.81
N ALA A 42 -7.47 -12.93 16.51
CA ALA A 42 -7.58 -11.59 17.09
C ALA A 42 -9.00 -10.99 16.95
N GLY A 43 -9.72 -11.29 15.85
CA GLY A 43 -11.10 -10.80 15.64
C GLY A 43 -12.22 -11.63 16.29
N HIS A 44 -11.91 -12.73 17.00
CA HIS A 44 -12.91 -13.59 17.66
C HIS A 44 -12.84 -13.58 19.19
N ASN A 45 -11.87 -12.89 19.80
CA ASN A 45 -11.80 -12.70 21.26
C ASN A 45 -12.71 -11.57 21.76
N GLU A 46 -13.52 -10.94 20.91
CA GLU A 46 -14.65 -10.13 21.37
C GLU A 46 -15.88 -11.03 21.58
N LYS A 47 -16.25 -11.18 22.85
CA LYS A 47 -17.56 -11.62 23.38
C LYS A 47 -17.77 -13.12 23.55
N VAL A 48 -17.10 -13.71 24.55
CA VAL A 48 -17.65 -14.87 25.28
C VAL A 48 -17.53 -14.66 26.79
N GLY A 49 -18.65 -14.32 27.43
CA GLY A 49 -18.90 -14.44 28.89
C GLY A 49 -18.58 -13.17 29.69
N GLY A 50 -19.40 -12.72 30.66
CA GLY A 50 -20.60 -13.32 31.24
C GLY A 50 -21.34 -12.34 32.15
N ASN A 51 -22.60 -12.62 32.42
CA ASN A 51 -23.33 -11.97 33.51
C ASN A 51 -22.68 -12.39 34.83
N ASN A 52 -22.14 -11.46 35.61
CA ASN A 52 -22.06 -11.54 37.07
C ASN A 52 -22.11 -10.11 37.62
N ASN A 53 -23.01 -9.91 38.57
CA ASN A 53 -22.95 -8.74 39.45
C ASN A 53 -21.85 -9.05 40.45
N ASP A 54 -20.79 -8.26 40.50
CA ASP A 54 -19.91 -8.13 41.66
C ASP A 54 -19.35 -6.70 41.58
N ASP A 55 -19.76 -5.88 42.54
CA ASP A 55 -19.17 -4.58 42.85
C ASP A 55 -17.82 -4.84 43.52
N ASP A 56 -16.69 -4.54 42.88
CA ASP A 56 -15.40 -4.29 43.53
C ASP A 56 -14.47 -3.54 42.54
N ASP A 57 -13.93 -2.42 43.01
CA ASP A 57 -12.98 -1.53 42.33
C ASP A 57 -11.63 -2.22 42.08
N ASP A 58 -11.22 -2.35 40.81
CA ASP A 58 -9.82 -2.44 40.37
C ASP A 58 -9.75 -1.89 38.93
N ASP A 59 -9.35 -0.62 38.80
CA ASP A 59 -8.97 0.04 37.53
C ASP A 59 -7.60 -0.51 37.05
N ASP A 60 -7.58 -1.76 36.59
CA ASP A 60 -6.53 -2.23 35.68
C ASP A 60 -7.03 -1.99 34.25
N ASP A 61 -6.79 -0.77 33.74
CA ASP A 61 -6.83 -0.48 32.30
C ASP A 61 -5.75 -1.35 31.63
N ASP A 62 -6.08 -2.59 31.26
CA ASP A 62 -5.28 -3.42 30.34
C ASP A 62 -5.28 -2.74 28.95
N ASP A 63 -4.27 -1.93 28.66
CA ASP A 63 -4.05 -1.28 27.35
C ASP A 63 -3.36 -2.19 26.31
N ASP A 64 -3.35 -3.51 26.52
CA ASP A 64 -2.67 -4.48 25.65
C ASP A 64 -3.57 -5.08 24.52
N GLY A 65 -4.84 -4.63 24.41
CA GLY A 65 -5.79 -5.16 23.42
C GLY A 65 -5.69 -4.58 22.00
N ASP A 66 -5.08 -3.41 21.83
CA ASP A 66 -5.03 -2.69 20.55
C ASP A 66 -3.81 -3.06 19.67
N ASP A 67 -2.74 -3.62 20.28
CA ASP A 67 -1.48 -3.92 19.60
C ASP A 67 -1.56 -5.14 18.65
N GLU A 68 -2.38 -6.15 18.95
CA GLU A 68 -2.51 -7.34 18.10
C GLU A 68 -3.25 -7.06 16.78
N ASP A 69 -4.20 -6.12 16.79
CA ASP A 69 -4.94 -5.73 15.59
C ASP A 69 -4.13 -4.77 14.70
N GLU A 70 -3.16 -4.04 15.26
CA GLU A 70 -2.23 -3.21 14.48
C GLU A 70 -1.28 -4.06 13.61
N LEU A 71 -0.86 -5.23 14.10
CA LEU A 71 -0.01 -6.18 13.36
C LEU A 71 -0.67 -6.76 12.10
N CYS A 72 -2.00 -6.82 12.08
CA CYS A 72 -2.78 -7.41 10.98
C CYS A 72 -3.31 -6.37 9.99
N LYS A 73 -3.13 -5.07 10.27
CA LYS A 73 -3.39 -4.01 9.29
C LYS A 73 -2.26 -3.99 8.24
N PRO A 74 -2.58 -3.62 7.00
CA PRO A 74 -1.57 -3.56 5.97
C PRO A 74 -0.64 -2.37 6.22
N PHE A 75 0.63 -2.54 5.90
CA PHE A 75 1.60 -1.45 5.93
C PHE A 75 1.38 -0.51 4.74
N PRO A 76 1.79 0.77 4.88
CA PRO A 76 1.71 1.71 3.77
C PRO A 76 2.44 1.20 2.53
N VAL A 77 1.91 1.57 1.36
CA VAL A 77 2.63 1.40 0.10
C VAL A 77 3.96 2.17 0.14
N ARG A 78 4.92 1.77 -0.69
CA ARG A 78 6.27 2.33 -0.68
C ARG A 78 6.71 2.74 -2.08
N ASN A 79 7.70 3.62 -2.17
CA ASN A 79 8.32 4.04 -3.43
C ASN A 79 7.29 4.46 -4.49
N CYS A 80 6.29 5.24 -4.07
CA CYS A 80 5.29 5.76 -4.97
C CYS A 80 5.90 6.79 -5.92
N THR A 81 5.64 6.63 -7.21
CA THR A 81 6.10 7.53 -8.27
C THR A 81 4.91 7.98 -9.11
N LEU A 82 4.90 9.27 -9.46
CA LEU A 82 3.99 9.83 -10.44
C LEU A 82 4.64 9.79 -11.83
N ALA A 83 3.90 9.32 -12.82
CA ALA A 83 4.31 9.30 -14.23
C ALA A 83 3.19 9.85 -15.12
N ASN A 84 3.56 10.28 -16.34
CA ASN A 84 2.63 10.64 -17.42
C ASN A 84 1.51 11.61 -16.99
N GLN A 85 1.89 12.66 -16.26
CA GLN A 85 0.98 13.66 -15.73
C GLN A 85 0.56 14.65 -16.82
N THR A 86 -0.74 14.81 -17.04
CA THR A 86 -1.34 15.84 -17.90
C THR A 86 -2.53 16.45 -17.18
N TYR A 87 -2.99 17.65 -17.56
CA TYR A 87 -4.09 18.34 -16.86
C TYR A 87 -5.31 17.47 -16.52
N THR A 88 -5.56 16.41 -17.29
CA THR A 88 -6.68 15.50 -17.10
C THR A 88 -6.27 14.05 -16.79
N SER A 89 -4.98 13.73 -16.59
CA SER A 89 -4.52 12.36 -16.34
C SER A 89 -3.31 12.25 -15.41
N VAL A 90 -3.26 11.16 -14.64
CA VAL A 90 -2.11 10.82 -13.79
C VAL A 90 -1.91 9.31 -13.79
N GLU A 91 -0.65 8.85 -13.87
CA GLU A 91 -0.27 7.47 -13.62
C GLU A 91 0.51 7.40 -12.31
N VAL A 92 0.13 6.47 -11.43
CA VAL A 92 0.77 6.26 -10.13
C VAL A 92 1.17 4.81 -9.99
N LYS A 93 2.42 4.59 -9.63
CA LYS A 93 2.97 3.26 -9.34
C LYS A 93 3.64 3.27 -7.99
N CYS A 94 3.28 2.34 -7.13
CA CYS A 94 3.95 2.10 -5.86
C CYS A 94 4.38 0.63 -5.76
N VAL A 95 5.02 0.29 -4.65
CA VAL A 95 5.34 -1.06 -4.22
C VAL A 95 4.43 -1.43 -3.04
N PRO A 96 3.81 -2.62 -3.02
CA PRO A 96 3.03 -3.09 -1.88
C PRO A 96 3.80 -3.04 -0.56
N GLY A 97 3.11 -2.65 0.51
CA GLY A 97 3.54 -2.90 1.88
C GLY A 97 3.31 -4.35 2.29
N TYR A 98 3.76 -4.70 3.50
CA TYR A 98 3.38 -5.95 4.16
C TYR A 98 1.85 -5.97 4.37
N ASP A 99 1.20 -7.09 4.08
CA ASP A 99 -0.26 -7.18 4.01
C ASP A 99 -0.92 -7.62 5.33
N GLY A 100 -0.12 -7.80 6.38
CA GLY A 100 -0.59 -8.35 7.66
C GLY A 100 -0.93 -9.84 7.58
N GLY A 101 -0.52 -10.56 6.53
CA GLY A 101 -0.89 -11.95 6.31
C GLY A 101 -2.32 -12.15 5.82
N LEU A 102 -3.01 -11.08 5.42
CA LEU A 102 -4.38 -11.10 4.88
C LEU A 102 -4.39 -10.57 3.44
N PRO A 103 -5.30 -11.04 2.57
CA PRO A 103 -5.46 -10.45 1.25
C PRO A 103 -5.76 -8.96 1.35
N GLN A 104 -4.96 -8.14 0.67
CA GLN A 104 -5.13 -6.69 0.61
C GLN A 104 -5.49 -6.24 -0.81
N LYS A 105 -6.14 -5.08 -0.90
CA LYS A 105 -6.31 -4.30 -2.13
C LYS A 105 -5.71 -2.93 -1.94
N PHE A 106 -5.49 -2.21 -3.03
CA PHE A 106 -4.92 -0.87 -3.00
C PHE A 106 -5.96 0.14 -3.45
N VAL A 107 -5.93 1.31 -2.84
CA VAL A 107 -6.85 2.40 -3.13
C VAL A 107 -6.05 3.67 -3.40
N LEU A 108 -6.46 4.39 -4.44
CA LEU A 108 -5.98 5.71 -4.78
C LEU A 108 -7.14 6.69 -4.69
N GLU A 109 -6.92 7.76 -3.93
CA GLU A 109 -7.84 8.88 -3.77
C GLU A 109 -7.20 10.17 -4.29
N VAL A 110 -7.98 10.97 -5.01
CA VAL A 110 -7.56 12.28 -5.52
C VAL A 110 -8.37 13.35 -4.80
N TYR A 111 -7.67 14.34 -4.29
CA TYR A 111 -8.23 15.47 -3.57
C TYR A 111 -7.80 16.79 -4.22
N HIS A 112 -8.59 17.81 -3.94
CA HIS A 112 -8.37 19.17 -4.42
C HIS A 112 -8.42 20.14 -3.24
N GLY A 113 -7.56 21.17 -3.26
CA GLY A 113 -7.43 22.14 -2.18
C GLY A 113 -6.19 21.91 -1.33
N ASP A 114 -6.17 22.50 -0.14
CA ASP A 114 -5.01 22.50 0.75
C ASP A 114 -4.68 21.11 1.31
N ILE A 115 -3.39 20.77 1.32
CA ILE A 115 -2.87 19.50 1.86
C ILE A 115 -3.25 19.31 3.33
N ASP A 116 -3.35 20.40 4.10
CA ASP A 116 -3.63 20.36 5.54
C ASP A 116 -5.07 19.90 5.85
N PHE A 117 -6.00 20.04 4.89
CA PHE A 117 -7.40 19.67 5.06
C PHE A 117 -7.77 18.34 4.38
N LEU A 118 -6.80 17.57 3.86
CA LEU A 118 -7.08 16.32 3.15
C LEU A 118 -7.81 15.28 4.01
N ALA A 119 -7.48 15.19 5.30
CA ALA A 119 -8.07 14.21 6.21
C ALA A 119 -9.57 14.41 6.44
N SER A 120 -10.06 15.66 6.32
CA SER A 120 -11.47 16.02 6.47
C SER A 120 -12.19 16.27 5.14
N SER A 121 -11.45 16.26 4.03
CA SER A 121 -11.99 16.48 2.69
C SER A 121 -12.53 15.19 2.09
N GLN A 122 -13.52 15.31 1.20
CA GLN A 122 -14.00 14.18 0.43
C GLN A 122 -13.17 14.02 -0.85
N PRO A 123 -12.77 12.79 -1.24
CA PRO A 123 -12.03 12.59 -2.48
C PRO A 123 -12.93 12.85 -3.70
N LEU A 124 -12.36 13.50 -4.71
CA LEU A 124 -12.99 13.71 -6.02
C LEU A 124 -13.01 12.41 -6.84
N TYR A 125 -11.94 11.61 -6.72
CA TYR A 125 -11.81 10.33 -7.38
C TYR A 125 -11.36 9.29 -6.35
N ASN A 126 -11.97 8.10 -6.41
CA ASN A 126 -11.57 6.93 -5.63
C ASN A 126 -11.56 5.73 -6.58
N VAL A 127 -10.38 5.14 -6.74
CA VAL A 127 -10.19 3.95 -7.58
C VAL A 127 -9.43 2.91 -6.78
N SER A 128 -9.80 1.64 -6.94
CA SER A 128 -9.13 0.53 -6.28
C SER A 128 -8.60 -0.49 -7.27
N ASN A 129 -7.49 -1.12 -6.92
CA ASN A 129 -6.88 -2.22 -7.67
C ASN A 129 -6.60 -3.37 -6.68
N PRO A 130 -7.18 -4.57 -6.89
CA PRO A 130 -7.02 -5.68 -5.96
C PRO A 130 -5.65 -6.35 -6.03
N ASP A 131 -4.92 -6.21 -7.13
CA ASP A 131 -3.72 -7.00 -7.41
C ASP A 131 -2.42 -6.21 -7.12
N GLU A 132 -2.37 -4.93 -7.51
CA GLU A 132 -1.17 -4.10 -7.39
C GLU A 132 -1.48 -2.61 -7.16
N PRO A 133 -0.62 -1.85 -6.47
CA PRO A 133 -0.79 -0.41 -6.27
C PRO A 133 -0.32 0.37 -7.52
N SER A 134 -0.98 0.09 -8.64
CA SER A 134 -0.75 0.69 -9.95
C SER A 134 -2.08 1.23 -10.48
N PHE A 135 -2.08 2.50 -10.86
CA PHE A 135 -3.28 3.24 -11.22
C PHE A 135 -3.02 4.16 -12.40
N ALA A 136 -3.97 4.23 -13.33
CA ALA A 136 -3.99 5.21 -14.40
C ALA A 136 -5.36 5.88 -14.40
N LEU A 137 -5.39 7.17 -14.09
CA LEU A 137 -6.59 7.99 -14.11
C LEU A 137 -6.57 8.91 -15.32
N ALA A 138 -7.74 9.09 -15.93
CA ALA A 138 -7.98 10.02 -17.02
C ALA A 138 -9.32 10.73 -16.81
N GLY A 139 -9.49 11.90 -17.41
CA GLY A 139 -10.69 12.73 -17.21
C GLY A 139 -10.73 13.40 -15.83
N LEU A 140 -9.57 13.80 -15.30
CA LEU A 140 -9.49 14.60 -14.09
C LEU A 140 -9.98 16.02 -14.39
N GLU A 141 -11.05 16.44 -13.72
CA GLU A 141 -11.65 17.77 -13.80
C GLU A 141 -11.24 18.60 -12.56
N ALA A 142 -9.94 18.64 -12.28
CA ALA A 142 -9.40 19.42 -11.16
C ALA A 142 -8.73 20.69 -11.69
N SER A 143 -9.14 21.85 -11.19
CA SER A 143 -8.46 23.11 -11.51
C SER A 143 -7.08 23.13 -10.86
N VAL A 144 -6.05 23.59 -11.57
CA VAL A 144 -4.67 23.58 -11.08
C VAL A 144 -4.42 24.65 -10.00
N GLU A 145 -5.30 25.66 -9.92
CA GLU A 145 -5.14 26.83 -9.03
C GLU A 145 -5.12 26.50 -7.53
N ALA A 146 -5.77 25.42 -7.07
CA ALA A 146 -5.85 25.09 -5.65
C ALA A 146 -5.04 23.85 -5.23
N GLY A 147 -4.21 23.31 -6.13
CA GLY A 147 -3.44 22.09 -5.86
C GLY A 147 -4.25 20.81 -6.02
N VAL A 148 -3.57 19.73 -6.41
CA VAL A 148 -4.12 18.37 -6.53
C VAL A 148 -3.22 17.42 -5.75
N HIS A 149 -3.83 16.65 -4.85
CA HIS A 149 -3.13 15.72 -3.98
C HIS A 149 -3.62 14.31 -4.23
N VAL A 150 -2.69 13.38 -4.38
CA VAL A 150 -3.00 11.96 -4.57
C VAL A 150 -2.61 11.19 -3.33
N ALA A 151 -3.55 10.50 -2.71
CA ALA A 151 -3.30 9.62 -1.57
C ALA A 151 -3.41 8.16 -2.02
N VAL A 152 -2.42 7.33 -1.68
CA VAL A 152 -2.43 5.89 -1.96
C VAL A 152 -2.28 5.11 -0.65
N TYR A 153 -3.13 4.11 -0.45
CA TYR A 153 -3.09 3.24 0.74
C TYR A 153 -3.52 1.81 0.41
N ALA A 154 -3.16 0.88 1.29
CA ALA A 154 -3.59 -0.52 1.24
C ALA A 154 -4.76 -0.76 2.20
N VAL A 155 -5.61 -1.72 1.88
CA VAL A 155 -6.78 -2.11 2.68
C VAL A 155 -6.90 -3.62 2.72
N ASN A 156 -7.06 -4.19 3.91
CA ASN A 156 -7.42 -5.60 4.09
C ASN A 156 -8.64 -5.71 5.04
N ALA A 157 -8.97 -6.93 5.48
CA ALA A 157 -10.12 -7.16 6.36
C ALA A 157 -9.98 -6.56 7.77
N LYS A 158 -8.77 -6.19 8.20
CA LYS A 158 -8.46 -5.61 9.51
C LYS A 158 -8.34 -4.09 9.49
N GLY A 159 -8.16 -3.49 8.33
CA GLY A 159 -8.25 -2.05 8.19
C GLY A 159 -7.48 -1.49 6.99
N ARG A 160 -7.27 -0.18 7.03
CA ARG A 160 -6.46 0.56 6.05
C ARG A 160 -5.08 0.86 6.62
N SER A 161 -4.08 0.92 5.75
CA SER A 161 -2.78 1.46 6.08
C SER A 161 -2.84 2.98 6.24
N GLN A 162 -1.78 3.57 6.79
CA GLN A 162 -1.53 5.00 6.58
C GLN A 162 -1.39 5.30 5.08
N SER A 163 -1.80 6.50 4.68
CA SER A 163 -1.77 6.96 3.30
C SER A 163 -0.42 7.56 2.95
N VAL A 164 0.10 7.23 1.76
CA VAL A 164 1.20 7.96 1.14
C VAL A 164 0.60 9.05 0.26
N VAL A 165 0.86 10.31 0.60
CA VAL A 165 0.36 11.48 -0.15
C VAL A 165 1.45 11.99 -1.09
N LEU A 166 1.09 12.18 -2.36
CA LEU A 166 1.90 12.76 -3.41
C LEU A 166 1.33 14.13 -3.75
N SER A 167 2.07 15.19 -3.39
CA SER A 167 1.61 16.60 -3.46
C SER A 167 2.23 17.39 -4.62
N GLU A 168 2.95 16.73 -5.51
CA GLU A 168 3.65 17.34 -6.64
C GLU A 168 2.91 17.16 -7.98
N VAL A 169 1.58 17.02 -7.99
CA VAL A 169 0.81 17.24 -9.24
C VAL A 169 0.71 18.74 -9.52
N THR A 170 1.82 19.45 -9.36
CA THR A 170 2.00 20.80 -9.86
C THR A 170 2.46 20.64 -11.29
N TYR A 171 1.52 20.81 -12.22
CA TYR A 171 1.84 21.04 -13.61
C TYR A 171 2.85 22.18 -13.64
N ARG A 172 4.13 21.84 -13.83
CA ARG A 172 5.11 22.84 -14.25
C ARG A 172 4.53 23.36 -15.54
N ASP A 173 4.05 24.61 -15.51
CA ASP A 173 3.92 25.39 -16.71
C ASP A 173 5.12 25.04 -17.58
N ALA A 174 4.86 24.58 -18.80
CA ALA A 174 5.91 24.61 -19.79
C ALA A 174 6.39 26.06 -19.78
N GLU A 175 7.52 26.33 -19.11
CA GLU A 175 8.15 27.63 -19.03
C GLU A 175 8.47 27.99 -20.47
N LYS A 176 7.49 28.64 -21.08
CA LYS A 176 7.58 29.25 -22.38
C LYS A 176 8.57 30.37 -22.15
N HIS A 177 9.84 30.09 -22.40
CA HIS A 177 10.83 31.13 -22.66
C HIS A 177 10.42 31.82 -23.97
N THR A 178 9.35 32.62 -23.95
CA THR A 178 9.28 33.79 -24.81
C THR A 178 10.30 34.77 -24.25
N GLY A 179 11.50 34.71 -24.80
CA GLY A 179 12.53 35.70 -24.58
C GLY A 179 12.05 37.05 -25.11
N GLU A 180 11.50 37.87 -24.22
CA GLU A 180 11.35 39.30 -24.44
C GLU A 180 12.04 40.03 -23.29
N SER A 181 13.29 40.43 -23.52
CA SER A 181 13.96 41.51 -22.79
C SER A 181 15.19 41.98 -23.56
N SER A 182 14.98 42.90 -24.49
CA SER A 182 15.86 44.07 -24.63
C SER A 182 15.17 45.14 -25.48
N VAL A 183 14.16 45.80 -24.90
CA VAL A 183 13.92 47.21 -25.26
C VAL A 183 15.07 47.99 -24.61
N LEU A 184 16.11 48.27 -25.40
CA LEU A 184 17.11 49.26 -25.04
C LEU A 184 16.55 50.64 -25.37
N ILE A 185 16.11 51.32 -24.31
CA ILE A 185 15.95 52.77 -24.31
C ILE A 185 17.36 53.37 -24.36
N ARG A 186 17.71 54.00 -25.48
CA ARG A 186 18.33 55.35 -25.59
C ARG A 186 18.62 55.68 -27.05
#